data_AF-A0A971QGK4-F1
#
_entry.id   AF-A0A971QGK4-F1
#
_cell.length_a   1.000
_cell.length_b   1.000
_cell.length_c   1.000
_cell.angle_alpha   90.00
_cell.angle_beta   90.00
_cell.angle_gamma   90.00
#
_symmetry.space_group_name_H-M   'P 1'
#
loop_
_entity.id
_entity.type
_entity.pdbx_description
1 polymer ?
#
loop_
_entity_poly.entity_id
_entity_poly.type
_entity_poly.pdbx_seq_one_letter_code
_entity_poly.pdbx_strand_id
1 'polypeptide(L)'
;MPNLAHVLKEEIRRLARKEVKSETGVTRRMAATHRREIAALKRQVDDLLKRVSFLEGQERRRIAKPKDLQVDTEQVRFSPRWLKGHRERLDLSAADYAKLVGVSPLTIYHWEHGKSKPRQQQLVALAGVRKLKKREALRRLEVLAR
;
A
#
# COMPACT_ATOMS: atom_id res chain seq x y z
N MET A 1 53.20 -48.18 30.80
CA MET A 1 52.21 -49.05 30.13
C MET A 1 50.98 -48.21 29.82
N PRO A 2 50.58 -48.01 28.56
CA PRO A 2 49.36 -47.27 28.24
C PRO A 2 48.15 -47.99 28.85
N ASN A 3 47.28 -47.25 29.54
CA ASN A 3 46.06 -47.79 30.12
C ASN A 3 45.06 -48.12 29.00
N LEU A 4 44.84 -49.41 28.72
CA LEU A 4 43.98 -49.90 27.64
C LEU A 4 42.57 -49.30 27.69
N ALA A 5 42.00 -49.14 28.89
CA ALA A 5 40.68 -48.56 29.07
C ALA A 5 40.63 -47.08 28.63
N HIS A 6 41.74 -46.35 28.78
CA HIS A 6 41.86 -44.97 28.31
C HIS A 6 41.89 -44.91 26.78
N VAL A 7 42.72 -45.75 26.13
CA VAL A 7 42.83 -45.80 24.67
C VAL A 7 41.48 -46.15 24.02
N LEU A 8 40.77 -47.12 24.58
CA LEU A 8 39.49 -47.59 24.04
C LEU A 8 38.37 -46.53 24.20
N LYS A 9 38.35 -45.80 25.32
CA LYS A 9 37.43 -44.65 25.52
C LYS A 9 37.69 -43.53 24.53
N GLU A 10 38.96 -43.23 24.24
CA GLU A 10 39.31 -42.22 23.23
C GLU A 10 38.88 -42.66 21.83
N GLU A 11 39.04 -43.94 21.48
CA GLU A 11 38.60 -44.45 20.18
C GLU A 11 37.07 -44.45 20.04
N ILE A 12 36.33 -44.80 21.08
CA ILE A 12 34.86 -44.68 21.12
C ILE A 12 34.45 -43.21 20.91
N ARG A 13 35.09 -42.26 21.60
CA ARG A 13 34.81 -40.82 21.42
C ARG A 13 35.10 -40.37 19.99
N ARG A 14 36.19 -40.83 19.40
CA ARG A 14 36.60 -40.50 18.02
C ARG A 14 35.56 -40.99 17.02
N LEU A 15 35.13 -42.25 17.13
CA LEU A 15 34.11 -42.84 16.27
C LEU A 15 32.74 -42.18 16.45
N ALA A 16 32.31 -41.95 17.69
CA ALA A 16 31.05 -41.25 17.97
C ALA A 16 31.03 -39.83 17.38
N ARG A 17 32.14 -39.08 17.50
CA ARG A 17 32.26 -37.75 16.87
C ARG A 17 32.22 -37.82 15.34
N LYS A 18 32.83 -38.86 14.74
CA LYS A 18 32.81 -39.08 13.29
C LYS A 18 31.38 -39.36 12.80
N GLU A 19 30.66 -40.22 13.50
CA GLU A 19 29.28 -40.59 13.17
C GLU A 19 28.33 -39.40 13.28
N VAL A 20 28.36 -38.67 14.40
CA VAL A 20 27.56 -37.45 14.59
C VAL A 20 27.85 -36.41 13.50
N LYS A 21 29.12 -36.26 13.09
CA LYS A 21 29.48 -35.32 12.01
C LYS A 21 28.95 -35.77 10.65
N SER A 22 28.96 -37.08 10.38
CA SER A 22 28.40 -37.66 9.15
C SER A 22 26.90 -37.37 9.05
N GLU A 23 26.16 -37.72 10.08
CA GLU A 23 24.69 -37.57 10.15
C GLU A 23 24.26 -36.09 10.16
N THR A 24 24.89 -35.25 10.98
CA THR A 24 24.44 -33.86 11.16
C THR A 24 25.04 -32.87 10.17
N GLY A 25 26.07 -33.27 9.42
CA GLY A 25 26.84 -32.37 8.57
C GLY A 25 26.02 -31.73 7.45
N VAL A 26 25.16 -32.52 6.79
CA VAL A 26 24.27 -32.03 5.72
C VAL A 26 23.26 -31.04 6.29
N THR A 27 22.55 -31.43 7.35
CA THR A 27 21.52 -30.60 8.01
C THR A 27 22.10 -29.28 8.52
N ARG A 28 23.31 -29.30 9.10
CA ARG A 28 23.99 -28.07 9.57
C ARG A 28 24.32 -27.13 8.41
N ARG A 29 24.76 -27.67 7.26
CA ARG A 29 25.03 -26.88 6.05
C ARG A 29 23.74 -26.27 5.51
N MET A 30 22.67 -27.07 5.37
CA MET A 30 21.36 -26.57 4.93
C MET A 30 20.83 -25.48 5.85
N ALA A 31 20.89 -25.67 7.17
CA ALA A 31 20.47 -24.66 8.14
C ALA A 31 21.29 -23.36 8.06
N ALA A 32 22.59 -23.44 7.73
CA ALA A 32 23.40 -22.25 7.49
C ALA A 32 22.99 -21.53 6.19
N THR A 33 22.74 -22.27 5.12
CA THR A 33 22.26 -21.74 3.84
C THR A 33 20.88 -21.07 3.99
N HIS A 34 19.91 -21.77 4.59
CA HIS A 34 18.57 -21.21 4.81
C HIS A 34 18.59 -19.96 5.68
N ARG A 35 19.44 -19.90 6.72
CA ARG A 35 19.59 -18.66 7.51
C ARG A 35 20.07 -17.48 6.66
N ARG A 36 20.98 -17.71 5.70
CA ARG A 36 21.43 -16.66 4.77
C ARG A 36 20.33 -16.27 3.79
N GLU A 37 19.62 -17.23 3.23
CA GLU A 37 18.48 -17.00 2.32
C GLU A 37 17.36 -16.22 3.00
N ILE A 38 16.97 -16.61 4.23
CA ILE A 38 15.97 -15.89 5.02
C ILE A 38 16.42 -14.45 5.28
N ALA A 39 17.70 -14.22 5.61
CA ALA A 39 18.21 -12.86 5.79
C ALA A 39 18.17 -12.05 4.48
N ALA A 40 18.48 -12.66 3.34
CA ALA A 40 18.40 -12.01 2.03
C ALA A 40 16.95 -11.67 1.66
N LEU A 41 16.01 -12.61 1.85
CA LEU A 41 14.58 -12.40 1.60
C LEU A 41 14.02 -11.29 2.49
N LYS A 42 14.35 -11.28 3.78
CA LYS A 42 13.93 -10.20 4.69
C LYS A 42 14.40 -8.83 4.21
N ARG A 43 15.66 -8.70 3.77
CA ARG A 43 16.18 -7.45 3.19
C ARG A 43 15.45 -7.03 1.91
N GLN A 44 15.13 -7.99 1.04
CA GLN A 44 14.36 -7.71 -0.18
C GLN A 44 12.93 -7.24 0.15
N VAL A 45 12.27 -7.87 1.12
CA VAL A 45 10.95 -7.44 1.60
C VAL A 45 11.01 -6.01 2.13
N ASP A 46 11.99 -5.67 2.96
CA ASP A 46 12.16 -4.32 3.49
C ASP A 46 12.37 -3.27 2.38
N ASP A 47 13.16 -3.60 1.35
CA ASP A 47 13.38 -2.71 0.21
C ASP A 47 12.10 -2.52 -0.64
N LEU A 48 11.38 -3.61 -0.92
CA LEU A 48 10.11 -3.56 -1.63
C LEU A 48 9.07 -2.74 -0.86
N LEU A 49 8.97 -2.91 0.47
CA LEU A 49 8.06 -2.12 1.30
C LEU A 49 8.41 -0.62 1.26
N LYS A 50 9.69 -0.25 1.28
CA LYS A 50 10.13 1.15 1.11
C LYS A 50 9.76 1.70 -0.27
N ARG A 51 9.89 0.89 -1.31
CA ARG A 51 9.54 1.30 -2.68
C ARG A 51 8.04 1.46 -2.85
N VAL A 52 7.23 0.56 -2.28
CA VAL A 52 5.77 0.68 -2.24
C VAL A 52 5.35 1.93 -1.50
N SER A 53 5.89 2.21 -0.31
CA SER A 53 5.52 3.42 0.45
C SER A 53 5.90 4.72 -0.29
N PHE A 54 7.05 4.73 -0.98
CA PHE A 54 7.44 5.84 -1.84
C PHE A 54 6.46 6.04 -3.00
N LEU A 55 6.09 4.96 -3.71
CA LEU A 55 5.15 5.02 -4.82
C LEU A 55 3.73 5.40 -4.36
N GLU A 56 3.26 4.85 -3.25
CA GLU A 56 1.99 5.26 -2.62
C GLU A 56 2.02 6.76 -2.29
N GLY A 57 3.12 7.27 -1.75
CA GLY A 57 3.31 8.71 -1.51
C GLY A 57 3.27 9.56 -2.79
N GLN A 58 3.90 9.09 -3.87
CA GLN A 58 3.84 9.76 -5.17
C GLN A 58 2.42 9.75 -5.75
N GLU A 59 1.73 8.62 -5.69
CA GLU A 59 0.36 8.47 -6.18
C GLU A 59 -0.60 9.36 -5.39
N ARG A 60 -0.47 9.43 -4.06
CA ARG A 60 -1.24 10.39 -3.25
C ARG A 60 -1.02 11.83 -3.70
N ARG A 61 0.23 12.22 -3.94
CA ARG A 61 0.55 13.57 -4.47
C ARG A 61 -0.05 13.81 -5.85
N ARG A 62 -0.03 12.81 -6.73
CA ARG A 62 -0.62 12.89 -8.08
C ARG A 62 -2.13 13.00 -8.04
N ILE A 63 -2.80 12.29 -7.13
CA ILE A 63 -4.26 12.34 -6.96
C ILE A 63 -4.68 13.64 -6.28
N ALA A 64 -3.93 14.09 -5.26
CA ALA A 64 -4.22 15.31 -4.53
C ALA A 64 -4.01 16.59 -5.36
N LYS A 65 -3.10 16.57 -6.34
CA LYS A 65 -3.03 17.64 -7.34
C LYS A 65 -4.14 17.43 -8.36
N PRO A 66 -5.16 18.31 -8.44
CA PRO A 66 -6.02 18.31 -9.61
C PRO A 66 -5.12 18.51 -10.83
N LYS A 67 -5.17 17.60 -11.80
CA LYS A 67 -4.58 17.84 -13.12
C LYS A 67 -5.03 19.22 -13.55
N ASP A 68 -4.11 20.05 -14.03
CA ASP A 68 -4.39 21.24 -14.84
C ASP A 68 -5.09 20.78 -16.13
N LEU A 69 -6.31 20.28 -15.98
CA LEU A 69 -7.26 20.27 -17.05
C LEU A 69 -7.56 21.75 -17.22
N GLN A 70 -6.95 22.35 -18.24
CA GLN A 70 -7.55 23.49 -18.95
C GLN A 70 -8.90 23.00 -19.47
N VAL A 71 -9.87 22.83 -18.57
CA VAL A 71 -11.26 22.63 -18.92
C VAL A 71 -11.70 24.02 -19.31
N ASP A 72 -12.12 24.19 -20.56
CA ASP A 72 -12.77 25.41 -21.02
C ASP A 72 -13.87 25.80 -20.02
N THR A 73 -13.56 26.80 -19.21
CA THR A 73 -14.28 27.10 -17.98
C THR A 73 -15.64 27.75 -18.24
N GLU A 74 -15.92 28.08 -19.50
CA GLU A 74 -17.12 28.79 -19.93
C GLU A 74 -18.37 27.92 -20.03
N GLN A 75 -18.28 26.58 -19.97
CA GLN A 75 -19.46 25.71 -20.23
C GLN A 75 -19.82 24.68 -19.14
N VAL A 76 -19.10 24.61 -18.01
CA VAL A 76 -19.45 23.65 -16.95
C VAL A 76 -20.51 24.24 -16.01
N ARG A 77 -21.79 24.13 -16.39
CA ARG A 77 -22.91 24.52 -15.52
C ARG A 77 -22.98 23.58 -14.30
N PHE A 78 -22.70 24.11 -13.11
CA PHE A 78 -22.87 23.40 -11.85
C PHE A 78 -24.36 23.25 -11.49
N SER A 79 -24.76 22.06 -11.05
CA SER A 79 -26.11 21.79 -10.52
C SER A 79 -26.01 21.02 -9.21
N PRO A 80 -26.60 21.53 -8.11
CA PRO A 80 -26.69 20.83 -6.83
C PRO A 80 -27.32 19.43 -6.96
N ARG A 81 -28.36 19.31 -7.79
CA ARG A 81 -29.09 18.06 -8.03
C ARG A 81 -28.21 17.02 -8.73
N TRP A 82 -27.38 17.46 -9.69
CA TRP A 82 -26.41 16.58 -10.33
C TRP A 82 -25.36 16.07 -9.34
N LEU A 83 -24.83 16.95 -8.49
CA LEU A 83 -23.81 16.58 -7.50
C LEU A 83 -24.32 15.47 -6.58
N LYS A 84 -25.50 15.68 -5.98
CA LYS A 84 -26.15 14.71 -5.11
C LYS A 84 -26.43 13.39 -5.83
N GLY A 85 -27.02 13.44 -7.03
CA GLY A 85 -27.33 12.23 -7.80
C GLY A 85 -26.09 11.45 -8.25
N HIS A 86 -24.99 12.13 -8.60
CA HIS A 86 -23.74 11.45 -8.95
C HIS A 86 -23.09 10.81 -7.73
N ARG A 87 -23.11 11.48 -6.56
CA ARG A 87 -22.63 10.90 -5.30
C ARG A 87 -23.44 9.65 -4.92
N GLU A 88 -24.76 9.71 -4.98
CA GLU A 88 -25.66 8.58 -4.70
C GLU A 88 -25.44 7.43 -5.69
N ARG A 89 -25.25 7.72 -6.99
CA ARG A 89 -24.91 6.71 -8.00
C ARG A 89 -23.58 6.01 -7.73
N LEU A 90 -22.60 6.72 -7.17
CA LEU A 90 -21.33 6.15 -6.73
C LEU A 90 -21.44 5.45 -5.36
N ASP A 91 -22.57 5.59 -4.67
CA ASP A 91 -22.82 5.02 -3.34
C ASP A 91 -21.79 5.49 -2.31
N LEU A 92 -21.53 6.80 -2.30
CA LEU A 92 -20.53 7.43 -1.43
C LEU A 92 -21.18 8.36 -0.41
N SER A 93 -20.59 8.41 0.79
CA SER A 93 -20.91 9.45 1.77
C SER A 93 -20.48 10.82 1.25
N ALA A 94 -21.09 11.91 1.76
CA ALA A 94 -20.64 13.26 1.43
C ALA A 94 -19.18 13.50 1.85
N ALA A 95 -18.73 12.86 2.93
CA ALA A 95 -17.35 12.94 3.40
C ALA A 95 -16.36 12.27 2.44
N ASP A 96 -16.68 11.07 1.95
CA ASP A 96 -15.80 10.38 1.00
C ASP A 96 -15.81 11.06 -0.37
N TYR A 97 -16.97 11.54 -0.81
CA TYR A 97 -17.04 12.34 -2.01
C TYR A 97 -16.23 13.64 -1.89
N ALA A 98 -16.21 14.27 -0.72
CA ALA A 98 -15.40 15.45 -0.45
C ALA A 98 -13.89 15.16 -0.53
N LYS A 99 -13.44 13.99 -0.04
CA LYS A 99 -12.03 13.54 -0.19
C LYS A 99 -11.63 13.41 -1.65
N LEU A 100 -12.51 12.86 -2.50
CA LEU A 100 -12.24 12.74 -3.95
C LEU A 100 -12.11 14.08 -4.67
N VAL A 101 -12.85 15.09 -4.21
CA VAL A 101 -12.84 16.44 -4.77
C VAL A 101 -11.74 17.30 -4.14
N GLY A 102 -11.20 16.92 -2.98
CA GLY A 102 -10.19 17.67 -2.23
C GLY A 102 -10.78 18.84 -1.42
N VAL A 103 -12.01 18.70 -0.91
CA VAL A 103 -12.70 19.74 -0.12
C VAL A 103 -13.19 19.19 1.22
N SER A 104 -13.67 20.07 2.11
CA SER A 104 -14.29 19.66 3.37
C SER A 104 -15.67 19.00 3.14
N PRO A 105 -16.06 17.98 3.93
CA PRO A 105 -17.40 17.37 3.88
C PRO A 105 -18.53 18.40 3.92
N LEU A 106 -18.40 19.43 4.78
CA LEU A 106 -19.38 20.50 4.92
C LEU A 106 -19.59 21.29 3.62
N THR A 107 -18.53 21.41 2.82
CA THR A 107 -18.59 22.11 1.52
C THR A 107 -19.46 21.34 0.53
N ILE A 108 -19.34 20.00 0.47
CA ILE A 108 -20.21 19.16 -0.36
C ILE A 108 -21.66 19.29 0.11
N TYR A 109 -21.92 19.24 1.42
CA TYR A 109 -23.28 19.44 1.94
C TYR A 109 -23.85 20.81 1.54
N HIS A 110 -23.09 21.89 1.68
CA HIS A 110 -23.54 23.22 1.29
C HIS A 110 -23.84 23.33 -0.21
N TRP A 111 -23.04 22.70 -1.05
CA TRP A 111 -23.27 22.65 -2.50
C TRP A 111 -24.49 21.81 -2.88
N GLU A 112 -24.70 20.66 -2.24
CA GLU A 112 -25.88 19.81 -2.47
C GLU A 112 -27.18 20.52 -2.07
N HIS A 113 -27.14 21.36 -1.03
CA HIS A 113 -28.28 22.16 -0.57
C HIS A 113 -28.38 23.53 -1.26
N GLY A 114 -27.47 23.86 -2.19
CA GLY A 114 -27.46 25.13 -2.90
C GLY A 114 -27.12 26.35 -2.04
N LYS A 115 -26.63 26.17 -0.80
CA LYS A 115 -26.24 27.26 0.11
C LYS A 115 -25.02 28.04 -0.40
N SER A 116 -24.17 27.42 -1.20
CA SER A 116 -23.03 28.06 -1.84
C SER A 116 -22.73 27.42 -3.21
N LYS A 117 -21.93 28.09 -4.03
CA LYS A 117 -21.51 27.60 -5.34
C LYS A 117 -20.00 27.30 -5.36
N PRO A 118 -19.54 26.29 -6.11
CA PRO A 118 -18.12 25.99 -6.23
C PRO A 118 -17.39 27.12 -6.98
N ARG A 119 -16.17 27.45 -6.53
CA ARG A 119 -15.25 28.34 -7.25
C ARG A 119 -14.66 27.64 -8.47
N GLN A 120 -14.01 28.40 -9.36
CA GLN A 120 -13.49 27.87 -10.63
C GLN A 120 -12.58 26.64 -10.46
N GLN A 121 -11.65 26.68 -9.52
CA GLN A 121 -10.77 25.54 -9.20
C GLN A 121 -11.55 24.30 -8.75
N GLN A 122 -12.64 24.50 -8.00
CA GLN A 122 -13.48 23.43 -7.49
C GLN A 122 -14.39 22.85 -8.57
N LEU A 123 -14.80 23.65 -9.55
CA LEU A 123 -15.50 23.16 -10.75
C LEU A 123 -14.62 22.24 -11.58
N VAL A 124 -13.34 22.55 -11.73
CA VAL A 124 -12.36 21.67 -12.40
C VAL A 124 -12.20 20.35 -11.65
N ALA A 125 -12.06 20.40 -10.31
CA ALA A 125 -12.00 19.18 -9.49
C ALA A 125 -13.27 18.32 -9.62
N LEU A 126 -14.46 18.94 -9.60
CA LEU A 126 -15.74 18.27 -9.81
C LEU A 126 -15.87 17.67 -11.21
N ALA A 127 -15.37 18.35 -12.25
CA ALA A 127 -15.34 17.83 -13.61
C ALA A 127 -14.45 16.58 -13.73
N GLY A 128 -13.33 16.55 -13.00
CA GLY A 128 -12.48 15.37 -12.88
C GLY A 128 -13.18 14.16 -12.24
N VAL A 129 -13.99 14.41 -11.20
CA VAL A 129 -14.77 13.37 -10.50
C VAL A 129 -16.01 12.91 -11.29
N ARG A 130 -16.57 13.76 -12.15
CA ARG A 130 -17.76 13.46 -12.97
C ARG A 130 -17.59 12.23 -13.87
N LYS A 131 -16.37 12.00 -14.37
CA LYS A 131 -16.07 10.88 -15.27
C LYS A 131 -15.82 9.55 -14.54
N LEU A 132 -15.75 9.55 -13.20
CA LEU A 132 -15.44 8.35 -12.42
C LEU A 132 -16.60 7.36 -12.37
N LYS A 133 -16.24 6.07 -12.42
CA LYS A 133 -17.12 4.94 -12.12
C LYS A 133 -16.92 4.51 -10.65
N LYS A 134 -17.92 3.85 -10.05
CA LYS A 134 -17.91 3.40 -8.64
C LYS A 134 -16.60 2.70 -8.25
N ARG A 135 -16.16 1.72 -9.06
CA ARG A 135 -14.91 0.96 -8.82
C ARG A 135 -13.63 1.83 -8.87
N GLU A 136 -13.61 2.89 -9.67
CA GLU A 136 -12.46 3.79 -9.73
C GLU A 136 -12.48 4.78 -8.55
N ALA A 137 -13.65 5.28 -8.20
CA ALA A 137 -13.84 6.16 -7.04
C ALA A 137 -13.41 5.47 -5.74
N LEU A 138 -13.84 4.21 -5.52
CA LEU A 138 -13.43 3.42 -4.35
C LEU A 138 -11.91 3.18 -4.30
N ARG A 139 -11.29 2.83 -5.43
CA ARG A 139 -9.82 2.66 -5.49
C ARG A 139 -9.07 3.96 -5.15
N ARG A 140 -9.54 5.11 -5.63
CA ARG A 140 -8.94 6.40 -5.26
C ARG A 140 -9.13 6.71 -3.79
N LEU A 141 -10.27 6.35 -3.21
CA LEU A 141 -10.52 6.50 -1.78
C LEU A 141 -9.60 5.61 -0.93
N GLU A 142 -9.36 4.36 -1.33
CA GLU A 142 -8.42 3.47 -0.65
C GLU A 142 -7.00 4.07 -0.60
N VAL A 143 -6.54 4.65 -1.72
CA VAL A 143 -5.24 5.33 -1.78
C VAL A 143 -5.19 6.59 -0.91
N LEU A 144 -6.31 7.31 -0.79
CA LEU A 144 -6.42 8.53 0.03
C LEU A 144 -6.67 8.25 1.52
N ALA A 145 -7.15 7.06 1.88
CA ALA A 145 -7.49 6.67 3.25
C ALA A 145 -6.35 5.92 3.99
N ARG A 146 -5.46 5.26 3.25
CA ARG A 146 -4.15 4.85 3.80
C ARG A 146 -3.29 6.07 4.09
#